data_AF-A0A8I0HJC0-F1
#
_entry.id   AF-A0A8I0HJC0-F1
#
_cell.length_a   1.000
_cell.length_b   1.000
_cell.length_c   1.000
_cell.angle_alpha   90.00
_cell.angle_beta   90.00
_cell.angle_gamma   90.00
#
_symmetry.space_group_name_H-M   'P 1'
#
loop_
_entity.id
_entity.type
_entity.pdbx_description
1 polymer ?
#
loop_
_entity_poly.entity_id
_entity_poly.type
_entity_poly.pdbx_seq_one_letter_code
_entity_poly.pdbx_strand_id
1 'polypeptide(L)'
;MRRTLPTRGLKTILLTSAIALVVAGCTDESPEAPPAPQTTATASSESVAEPVEPAVDKLPVDAAPQVPGGRTSWQECPYLDTQWVADTNGQRVTGVGVDERFSTPACVYWSFPEEPQLTVIVREMDTIDEAIAVVDWAAPVDTTELAEEPAGWSGGRRGGDGALYAVQKDTVAVVVFTNQDQSLKAQLVAETVIGNLGL
;
A
#
# COMPACT_ATOMS: atom_id res chain seq x y z
N MET A 1 16.43 7.62 -52.44
CA MET A 1 16.75 6.30 -53.06
C MET A 1 16.08 5.22 -52.23
N ARG A 2 15.39 4.23 -52.83
CA ARG A 2 14.87 3.07 -52.07
C ARG A 2 15.99 2.05 -51.86
N ARG A 3 16.06 1.45 -50.66
CA ARG A 3 16.77 0.19 -50.38
C ARG A 3 15.78 -0.76 -49.72
N THR A 4 15.88 -2.04 -50.04
CA THR A 4 14.84 -3.05 -49.77
C THR A 4 15.47 -4.39 -49.44
N LEU A 5 14.82 -5.15 -48.54
CA LEU A 5 15.06 -6.57 -48.24
C LEU A 5 16.41 -6.89 -47.52
N PRO A 6 16.54 -8.07 -46.86
CA PRO A 6 15.60 -9.21 -46.84
C PRO A 6 14.98 -9.58 -45.50
N THR A 7 13.81 -10.21 -45.57
CA THR A 7 13.25 -11.04 -44.51
C THR A 7 13.97 -12.39 -44.41
N ARG A 8 14.05 -12.97 -43.21
CA ARG A 8 14.44 -14.37 -42.97
C ARG A 8 13.60 -14.94 -41.84
N GLY A 9 12.91 -16.05 -42.11
CA GLY A 9 12.16 -16.82 -41.11
C GLY A 9 12.89 -18.10 -40.70
N LEU A 10 12.12 -19.05 -40.14
CA LEU A 10 12.54 -20.27 -39.45
C LEU A 10 13.09 -19.98 -38.02
N LYS A 11 12.81 -20.79 -36.99
CA LYS A 11 12.03 -22.05 -36.96
C LYS A 11 11.39 -22.27 -35.58
N THR A 12 10.13 -22.71 -35.56
CA THR A 12 9.46 -23.20 -34.34
C THR A 12 10.08 -24.53 -33.91
N ILE A 13 10.36 -24.69 -32.62
CA ILE A 13 10.68 -25.99 -32.00
C ILE A 13 9.79 -26.15 -30.77
N LEU A 14 8.81 -27.04 -30.88
CA LEU A 14 8.09 -27.59 -29.72
C LEU A 14 8.88 -28.80 -29.21
N LEU A 15 9.14 -28.86 -27.91
CA LEU A 15 9.69 -30.05 -27.26
C LEU A 15 8.75 -30.50 -26.14
N THR A 16 7.76 -31.33 -26.50
CA THR A 16 6.92 -32.06 -25.56
C THR A 16 7.71 -33.23 -24.97
N SER A 17 7.71 -33.38 -23.65
CA SER A 17 8.20 -34.59 -22.98
C SER A 17 7.18 -35.04 -21.94
N ALA A 18 6.63 -36.24 -22.11
CA ALA A 18 5.67 -36.83 -21.20
C ALA A 18 6.30 -38.01 -20.45
N ILE A 19 5.99 -38.14 -19.16
CA ILE A 19 6.38 -39.26 -18.30
C ILE A 19 5.13 -39.68 -17.52
N ALA A 20 4.87 -40.99 -17.43
CA ALA A 20 3.65 -41.54 -16.83
C ALA A 20 3.83 -43.01 -16.38
N LEU A 21 2.95 -43.47 -15.46
CA LEU A 21 2.72 -44.87 -15.00
C LEU A 21 3.87 -45.53 -14.17
N VAL A 22 3.65 -46.31 -13.10
CA VAL A 22 2.47 -46.51 -12.19
C VAL A 22 2.94 -46.32 -10.70
N VAL A 23 2.70 -47.10 -9.61
CA VAL A 23 2.05 -48.41 -9.28
C VAL A 23 1.09 -48.24 -8.08
N ALA A 24 1.02 -49.17 -7.10
CA ALA A 24 0.00 -49.18 -6.03
C ALA A 24 0.44 -49.90 -4.72
N GLY A 25 -0.32 -49.69 -3.64
CA GLY A 25 -0.29 -50.42 -2.34
C GLY A 25 -0.02 -49.53 -1.11
N CYS A 26 -0.66 -49.67 0.07
CA CYS A 26 -1.71 -50.59 0.52
C CYS A 26 -2.56 -50.02 1.71
N THR A 27 -3.80 -50.52 1.82
CA THR A 27 -4.62 -50.88 3.02
C THR A 27 -3.83 -51.10 4.35
N ASP A 28 -4.32 -50.81 5.59
CA ASP A 28 -5.64 -50.36 6.10
C ASP A 28 -5.59 -49.68 7.50
N GLU A 29 -6.78 -49.46 8.11
CA GLU A 29 -7.11 -49.65 9.54
C GLU A 29 -7.44 -48.43 10.45
N SER A 30 -8.71 -48.43 10.92
CA SER A 30 -9.30 -47.86 12.15
C SER A 30 -9.38 -46.33 12.40
N PRO A 31 -10.58 -45.77 12.66
CA PRO A 31 -10.77 -44.42 13.20
C PRO A 31 -10.82 -44.40 14.74
N GLU A 32 -9.93 -43.64 15.39
CA GLU A 32 -9.99 -43.41 16.84
C GLU A 32 -11.03 -42.32 17.20
N ALA A 33 -11.74 -42.51 18.32
CA ALA A 33 -12.86 -41.66 18.70
C ALA A 33 -12.42 -40.33 19.36
N PRO A 34 -13.11 -39.20 19.13
CA PRO A 34 -12.74 -37.92 19.75
C PRO A 34 -12.97 -37.94 21.28
N PRO A 35 -12.00 -37.50 22.11
CA PRO A 35 -12.24 -37.22 23.51
C PRO A 35 -13.16 -36.01 23.68
N ALA A 36 -14.02 -36.03 24.70
CA ALA A 36 -15.06 -35.03 24.90
C ALA A 36 -14.51 -33.63 25.28
N PRO A 37 -15.17 -32.54 24.85
CA PRO A 37 -14.76 -31.17 25.19
C PRO A 37 -14.96 -30.87 26.68
N GLN A 38 -13.89 -30.50 27.38
CA GLN A 38 -13.96 -30.05 28.76
C GLN A 38 -14.20 -28.54 28.83
N THR A 39 -15.47 -28.15 28.99
CA THR A 39 -15.88 -26.74 29.14
C THR A 39 -15.34 -26.13 30.44
N THR A 40 -14.14 -25.57 30.38
CA THR A 40 -13.55 -24.82 31.49
C THR A 40 -13.88 -23.34 31.32
N ALA A 41 -14.98 -22.90 31.94
CA ALA A 41 -15.46 -21.52 31.85
C ALA A 41 -14.54 -20.54 32.60
N THR A 42 -13.49 -20.07 31.91
CA THR A 42 -12.66 -18.97 32.40
C THR A 42 -13.42 -17.66 32.17
N ALA A 43 -13.84 -17.01 33.27
CA ALA A 43 -14.48 -15.70 33.22
C ALA A 43 -13.44 -14.61 32.95
N SER A 44 -13.06 -14.43 31.68
CA SER A 44 -12.34 -13.23 31.25
C SER A 44 -13.20 -12.01 31.55
N SER A 45 -12.64 -11.02 32.25
CA SER A 45 -13.33 -9.76 32.49
C SER A 45 -13.40 -8.99 31.18
N GLU A 46 -14.62 -8.79 30.68
CA GLU A 46 -14.89 -8.02 29.47
C GLU A 46 -14.66 -6.53 29.78
N SER A 47 -13.43 -6.07 29.55
CA SER A 47 -13.06 -4.67 29.69
C SER A 47 -13.75 -3.88 28.59
N VAL A 48 -14.89 -3.28 28.91
CA VAL A 48 -15.59 -2.33 28.04
C VAL A 48 -14.62 -1.20 27.70
N ALA A 49 -14.12 -1.20 26.46
CA ALA A 49 -13.38 -0.08 25.93
C ALA A 49 -14.34 1.10 25.77
N GLU A 50 -13.96 2.28 26.25
CA GLU A 50 -14.67 3.50 25.91
C GLU A 50 -14.56 3.75 24.39
N PRO A 51 -15.59 4.32 23.75
CA PRO A 51 -15.51 4.70 22.34
C PRO A 51 -14.36 5.68 22.13
N VAL A 52 -13.33 5.24 21.40
CA VAL A 52 -12.25 6.11 20.95
C VAL A 52 -12.81 6.96 19.81
N GLU A 53 -13.06 8.25 20.08
CA GLU A 53 -13.37 9.21 19.02
C GLU A 53 -12.18 9.28 18.03
N PRO A 54 -12.40 9.35 16.71
CA PRO A 54 -11.33 9.42 15.73
C PRO A 54 -10.46 10.66 16.00
N ALA A 55 -9.15 10.45 16.11
CA ALA A 55 -8.22 11.51 16.45
C ALA A 55 -7.98 12.42 15.24
N VAL A 56 -8.53 13.64 15.26
CA VAL A 56 -8.38 14.63 14.20
C VAL A 56 -6.98 15.27 14.21
N ASP A 57 -6.38 15.40 13.02
CA ASP A 57 -5.08 16.02 12.81
C ASP A 57 -5.14 17.55 12.91
N LYS A 58 -4.43 18.11 13.89
CA LYS A 58 -4.33 19.57 14.10
C LYS A 58 -3.17 20.20 13.33
N LEU A 59 -2.85 19.61 12.18
CA LEU A 59 -1.81 20.02 11.25
C LEU A 59 -2.45 20.70 10.02
N PRO A 60 -1.80 21.71 9.40
CA PRO A 60 -2.34 22.36 8.21
C PRO A 60 -2.48 21.38 7.04
N VAL A 61 -3.26 21.75 6.02
CA VAL A 61 -3.55 20.88 4.86
C VAL A 61 -2.30 20.50 4.07
N ASP A 62 -1.27 21.36 4.07
CA ASP A 62 0.02 21.21 3.39
C ASP A 62 1.12 20.54 4.24
N ALA A 63 0.75 19.94 5.38
CA ALA A 63 1.71 19.38 6.32
C ALA A 63 2.46 18.15 5.76
N ALA A 64 3.71 18.36 5.36
CA ALA A 64 4.63 17.27 5.04
C ALA A 64 5.16 16.53 6.29
N PRO A 65 5.43 15.21 6.21
CA PRO A 65 6.03 14.44 7.30
C PRO A 65 7.44 14.88 7.70
N GLN A 66 7.73 14.81 9.00
CA GLN A 66 8.97 15.24 9.66
C GLN A 66 9.53 14.13 10.55
N VAL A 67 9.93 13.02 9.93
CA VAL A 67 10.43 11.81 10.60
C VAL A 67 11.62 12.11 11.53
N PRO A 68 11.53 11.83 12.85
CA PRO A 68 12.64 11.95 13.78
C PRO A 68 13.80 11.01 13.40
N GLY A 69 15.00 11.56 13.21
CA GLY A 69 16.16 10.81 12.71
C GLY A 69 16.13 10.51 11.20
N GLY A 70 15.09 10.95 10.49
CA GLY A 70 14.93 10.79 9.03
C GLY A 70 15.17 9.36 8.56
N ARG A 71 15.92 9.21 7.47
CA ARG A 71 16.32 7.92 6.88
C ARG A 71 17.10 6.97 7.80
N THR A 72 17.54 7.43 8.98
CA THR A 72 18.25 6.60 9.96
C THR A 72 17.37 6.18 11.15
N SER A 73 16.08 6.56 11.15
CA SER A 73 15.09 6.18 12.15
C SER A 73 14.94 4.65 12.29
N TRP A 74 14.68 3.97 11.17
CA TRP A 74 14.33 2.54 11.12
C TRP A 74 13.10 2.14 11.96
N GLN A 75 12.25 3.09 12.32
CA GLN A 75 10.90 2.81 12.81
C GLN A 75 10.02 2.39 11.62
N GLU A 76 9.60 1.13 11.60
CA GLU A 76 8.80 0.59 10.49
C GLU A 76 7.37 1.16 10.47
N CYS A 77 6.76 1.18 9.29
CA CYS A 77 5.38 1.67 9.12
C CYS A 77 4.38 0.65 9.69
N PRO A 78 3.47 1.06 10.61
CA PRO A 78 2.59 0.11 11.32
C PRO A 78 1.53 -0.57 10.43
N TYR A 79 1.31 -0.09 9.21
CA TYR A 79 0.29 -0.58 8.29
C TYR A 79 0.80 -0.94 6.87
N LEU A 80 2.12 -0.90 6.62
CA LEU A 80 2.66 -1.10 5.26
C LEU A 80 4.08 -1.72 5.27
N ASP A 81 4.18 -2.96 4.77
CA ASP A 81 5.42 -3.75 4.79
C ASP A 81 6.57 -3.14 3.97
N THR A 82 7.75 -3.10 4.58
CA THR A 82 8.99 -2.54 4.03
C THR A 82 9.45 -3.28 2.76
N GLN A 83 9.30 -4.61 2.69
CA GLN A 83 9.71 -5.38 1.51
C GLN A 83 8.71 -5.23 0.35
N TRP A 84 7.41 -5.29 0.63
CA TRP A 84 6.36 -5.02 -0.33
C TRP A 84 6.47 -3.62 -0.94
N VAL A 85 6.83 -2.60 -0.15
CA VAL A 85 7.14 -1.25 -0.67
C VAL A 85 8.34 -1.27 -1.61
N ALA A 86 9.41 -1.99 -1.25
CA ALA A 86 10.61 -2.08 -2.10
C ALA A 86 10.30 -2.72 -3.47
N ASP A 87 9.46 -3.77 -3.49
CA ASP A 87 9.08 -4.48 -4.71
C ASP A 87 8.04 -3.72 -5.54
N THR A 88 7.00 -3.15 -4.92
CA THR A 88 5.95 -2.36 -5.60
C THR A 88 6.50 -1.06 -6.19
N ASN A 89 7.32 -0.33 -5.41
CA ASN A 89 7.93 0.90 -5.89
C ASN A 89 9.12 0.64 -6.83
N GLY A 90 9.75 -0.53 -6.71
CA GLY A 90 10.85 -1.00 -7.56
C GLY A 90 12.23 -0.47 -7.14
N GLN A 91 12.40 -0.05 -5.89
CA GLN A 91 13.67 0.42 -5.34
C GLN A 91 13.95 -0.17 -3.95
N ARG A 92 15.18 -0.64 -3.72
CA ARG A 92 15.59 -1.15 -2.40
C ARG A 92 15.45 -0.07 -1.33
N VAL A 93 14.78 -0.41 -0.22
CA VAL A 93 14.73 0.45 0.96
C VAL A 93 16.12 0.52 1.62
N THR A 94 16.60 1.73 1.92
CA THR A 94 17.84 1.99 2.68
C THR A 94 17.59 2.65 4.04
N GLY A 95 16.32 2.95 4.32
CA GLY A 95 15.84 3.57 5.55
C GLY A 95 14.33 3.73 5.49
N VAL A 96 13.68 3.60 6.65
CA VAL A 96 12.25 3.82 6.87
C VAL A 96 12.09 4.64 8.16
N GLY A 97 10.98 5.35 8.29
CA GLY A 97 10.62 6.06 9.52
C GLY A 97 9.23 6.65 9.41
N VAL A 98 8.65 7.01 10.56
CA VAL A 98 7.28 7.52 10.66
C VAL A 98 7.23 8.90 11.34
N ASP A 99 6.09 9.57 11.20
CA ASP A 99 5.79 10.84 11.86
C ASP A 99 4.48 10.71 12.67
N GLU A 100 4.62 10.63 13.99
CA GLU A 100 3.54 10.45 14.96
C GLU A 100 2.80 11.76 15.30
N ARG A 101 3.05 12.86 14.56
CA ARG A 101 2.23 14.09 14.65
C ARG A 101 0.88 13.95 13.93
N PHE A 102 0.74 12.95 13.06
CA PHE A 102 -0.50 12.54 12.44
C PHE A 102 -1.14 11.41 13.26
N SER A 103 -2.48 11.38 13.35
CA SER A 103 -3.21 10.38 14.13
C SER A 103 -3.00 8.95 13.62
N THR A 104 -2.95 8.80 12.31
CA THR A 104 -2.35 7.65 11.63
C THR A 104 -0.91 8.03 11.24
N PRO A 105 0.14 7.45 11.86
CA PRO A 105 1.52 7.92 11.67
C PRO A 105 1.96 7.87 10.21
N ALA A 106 2.28 9.04 9.63
CA ALA A 106 2.67 9.13 8.22
C ALA A 106 4.02 8.46 7.97
N CYS A 107 4.13 7.65 6.92
CA CYS A 107 5.28 6.77 6.68
C CYS A 107 6.16 7.25 5.51
N VAL A 108 7.47 7.25 5.71
CA VAL A 108 8.46 7.69 4.70
C VAL A 108 9.51 6.61 4.49
N TYR A 109 9.79 6.30 3.22
CA TYR A 109 10.76 5.28 2.81
C TYR A 109 11.82 5.90 1.91
N TRP A 110 13.09 5.56 2.13
CA TRP A 110 14.23 6.04 1.35
C TRP A 110 14.86 4.92 0.53
N SER A 111 15.46 5.30 -0.60
CA SER A 111 16.32 4.42 -1.43
C SER A 111 17.75 4.99 -1.41
N PHE A 112 18.54 4.89 -2.47
CA PHE A 112 19.87 5.51 -2.53
C PHE A 112 19.88 7.05 -2.69
N PRO A 113 18.89 7.74 -3.29
CA PRO A 113 18.80 9.21 -3.30
C PRO A 113 18.67 9.84 -1.90
N GLU A 114 18.89 11.15 -1.79
CA GLU A 114 18.67 11.89 -0.54
C GLU A 114 17.18 12.03 -0.22
N GLU A 115 16.38 12.21 -1.26
CA GLU A 115 14.92 12.27 -1.27
C GLU A 115 14.29 10.90 -0.92
N PRO A 116 13.07 10.89 -0.34
CA PRO A 116 12.28 9.66 -0.21
C PRO A 116 12.03 8.98 -1.56
N GLN A 117 11.98 7.65 -1.56
CA GLN A 117 11.45 6.89 -2.70
C GLN A 117 9.92 6.82 -2.69
N LEU A 118 9.32 6.85 -1.49
CA LEU A 118 7.88 6.80 -1.25
C LEU A 118 7.57 7.60 0.02
N THR A 119 6.46 8.32 0.01
CA THR A 119 5.88 9.00 1.18
C THR A 119 4.39 8.75 1.20
N VAL A 120 3.87 8.33 2.35
CA VAL A 120 2.46 8.05 2.59
C VAL A 120 1.98 8.94 3.73
N ILE A 121 0.93 9.71 3.48
CA ILE A 121 0.24 10.54 4.46
C ILE A 121 -1.21 10.06 4.52
N VAL A 122 -1.69 9.78 5.72
CA VAL A 122 -3.12 9.59 6.00
C VAL A 122 -3.53 10.77 6.87
N ARG A 123 -4.68 11.37 6.57
CA ARG A 123 -5.19 12.57 7.24
C ARG A 123 -6.60 12.35 7.75
N GLU A 124 -6.82 12.65 9.01
CA GLU A 124 -8.15 12.75 9.64
C GLU A 124 -8.46 14.23 9.85
N MET A 125 -9.51 14.77 9.21
CA MET A 125 -9.86 16.19 9.24
C MET A 125 -11.16 16.47 10.01
N ASP A 126 -11.35 17.71 10.49
CA ASP A 126 -12.61 18.11 11.15
C ASP A 126 -13.79 18.14 10.16
N THR A 127 -13.54 18.31 8.85
CA THR A 127 -14.57 18.41 7.80
C THR A 127 -14.19 17.75 6.47
N ILE A 128 -15.22 17.41 5.67
CA ILE A 128 -15.07 16.89 4.30
C ILE A 128 -14.36 17.91 3.39
N ASP A 129 -14.71 19.19 3.51
CA ASP A 129 -14.11 20.27 2.71
C ASP A 129 -12.59 20.39 2.98
N GLU A 130 -12.13 20.10 4.19
CA GLU A 130 -10.70 20.05 4.54
C GLU A 130 -10.00 18.79 4.05
N ALA A 131 -10.68 17.64 4.03
CA ALA A 131 -10.15 16.42 3.40
C ALA A 131 -10.00 16.59 1.87
N ILE A 132 -10.95 17.28 1.23
CA ILE A 132 -10.85 17.73 -0.16
C ILE A 132 -9.67 18.71 -0.32
N ALA A 133 -9.49 19.68 0.58
CA ALA A 133 -8.38 20.64 0.50
C ALA A 133 -6.99 19.98 0.63
N VAL A 134 -6.86 18.88 1.39
CA VAL A 134 -5.64 18.04 1.42
C VAL A 134 -5.40 17.38 0.05
N VAL A 135 -6.45 16.85 -0.58
CA VAL A 135 -6.36 16.21 -1.89
C VAL A 135 -6.02 17.23 -2.98
N ASP A 136 -6.72 18.36 -3.05
CA ASP A 136 -6.47 19.43 -4.03
C ASP A 136 -5.08 20.07 -3.89
N TRP A 137 -4.52 20.11 -2.67
CA TRP A 137 -3.12 20.52 -2.44
C TRP A 137 -2.13 19.52 -3.05
N ALA A 138 -2.34 18.23 -2.84
CA ALA A 138 -1.45 17.17 -3.33
C ALA A 138 -1.62 16.89 -4.83
N ALA A 139 -2.84 17.03 -5.33
CA ALA A 139 -3.26 16.69 -6.69
C ALA A 139 -4.16 17.81 -7.29
N PRO A 140 -3.60 18.96 -7.70
CA PRO A 140 -4.40 20.07 -8.21
C PRO A 140 -5.18 19.70 -9.48
N VAL A 141 -6.47 20.04 -9.50
CA VAL A 141 -7.45 19.69 -10.54
C VAL A 141 -7.04 20.09 -11.98
N ASP A 142 -6.18 21.10 -12.13
CA ASP A 142 -5.67 21.56 -13.43
C ASP A 142 -4.41 20.81 -13.94
N THR A 143 -3.78 19.99 -13.10
CA THR A 143 -2.51 19.29 -13.40
C THR A 143 -2.55 17.77 -13.16
N THR A 144 -3.70 17.21 -12.75
CA THR A 144 -3.86 15.77 -12.47
C THR A 144 -5.01 15.11 -13.22
N GLU A 145 -4.95 13.78 -13.37
CA GLU A 145 -6.09 12.96 -13.81
C GLU A 145 -6.98 12.59 -12.63
N LEU A 146 -8.27 12.37 -12.88
CA LEU A 146 -9.23 11.86 -11.89
C LEU A 146 -8.84 10.49 -11.33
N ALA A 147 -9.05 10.29 -10.03
CA ALA A 147 -8.92 9.03 -9.31
C ALA A 147 -10.20 8.73 -8.52
N GLU A 148 -10.74 7.51 -8.66
CA GLU A 148 -12.03 7.09 -8.06
C GLU A 148 -11.94 5.69 -7.42
N GLU A 149 -10.71 5.22 -7.11
CA GLU A 149 -10.47 3.89 -6.55
C GLU A 149 -9.78 3.99 -5.16
N PRO A 150 -10.04 3.06 -4.23
CA PRO A 150 -11.08 2.03 -4.32
C PRO A 150 -12.48 2.65 -4.25
N ALA A 151 -13.50 1.94 -4.76
CA ALA A 151 -14.86 2.45 -4.87
C ALA A 151 -15.38 3.17 -3.60
N GLY A 152 -15.78 4.44 -3.77
CA GLY A 152 -16.23 5.34 -2.70
C GLY A 152 -15.24 6.45 -2.37
N TRP A 153 -13.98 6.31 -2.79
CA TRP A 153 -12.95 7.35 -2.70
C TRP A 153 -12.94 8.24 -3.95
N SER A 154 -12.48 9.48 -3.83
CA SER A 154 -12.36 10.41 -4.97
C SER A 154 -11.19 11.40 -4.80
N GLY A 155 -10.53 11.74 -5.91
CA GLY A 155 -9.41 12.69 -5.92
C GLY A 155 -8.65 12.71 -7.24
N GLY A 156 -7.32 12.86 -7.17
CA GLY A 156 -6.45 13.06 -8.33
C GLY A 156 -5.14 12.27 -8.29
N ARG A 157 -4.58 12.02 -9.48
CA ARG A 157 -3.30 11.31 -9.67
C ARG A 157 -2.47 11.93 -10.80
N ARG A 158 -1.15 11.82 -10.71
CA ARG A 158 -0.22 12.35 -11.73
C ARG A 158 0.99 11.44 -11.90
N GLY A 159 1.46 11.25 -13.14
CA GLY A 159 2.75 10.65 -13.47
C GLY A 159 3.75 11.67 -14.04
N GLY A 160 4.95 11.22 -14.42
CA GLY A 160 6.01 12.06 -14.99
C GLY A 160 7.19 12.26 -14.06
N ASP A 161 7.63 13.50 -13.86
CA ASP A 161 8.73 13.83 -12.94
C ASP A 161 8.25 13.65 -11.48
N GLY A 162 8.51 12.44 -10.95
CA GLY A 162 7.77 11.88 -9.81
C GLY A 162 6.28 11.64 -10.12
N ALA A 163 5.64 10.80 -9.31
CA ALA A 163 4.22 10.53 -9.40
C ALA A 163 3.52 10.61 -8.04
N LEU A 164 2.19 10.77 -8.09
CA LEU A 164 1.34 10.88 -6.92
C LEU A 164 -0.04 10.26 -7.13
N TYR A 165 -0.68 9.91 -6.02
CA TYR A 165 -2.07 9.51 -5.92
C TYR A 165 -2.64 10.11 -4.62
N ALA A 166 -3.70 10.90 -4.72
CA ALA A 166 -4.35 11.54 -3.58
C ALA A 166 -5.86 11.35 -3.71
N VAL A 167 -6.50 10.78 -2.68
CA VAL A 167 -7.94 10.55 -2.64
C VAL A 167 -8.49 10.81 -1.25
N GLN A 168 -9.76 11.20 -1.16
CA GLN A 168 -10.50 11.32 0.10
C GLN A 168 -11.79 10.53 0.07
N LYS A 169 -12.30 10.21 1.27
CA LYS A 169 -13.64 9.72 1.53
C LYS A 169 -14.08 10.25 2.89
N ASP A 170 -15.27 10.85 2.94
CA ASP A 170 -15.80 11.51 4.13
C ASP A 170 -14.78 12.53 4.72
N THR A 171 -14.28 12.34 5.94
CA THR A 171 -13.28 13.22 6.57
C THR A 171 -11.82 12.73 6.40
N VAL A 172 -11.62 11.60 5.71
CA VAL A 172 -10.32 10.93 5.60
C VAL A 172 -9.69 11.23 4.25
N ALA A 173 -8.42 11.64 4.22
CA ALA A 173 -7.64 11.76 2.99
C ALA A 173 -6.37 10.90 3.01
N VAL A 174 -6.08 10.20 1.93
CA VAL A 174 -4.88 9.36 1.74
C VAL A 174 -4.08 9.91 0.56
N VAL A 175 -2.85 10.31 0.83
CA VAL A 175 -1.93 10.91 -0.13
C VAL A 175 -0.64 10.09 -0.21
N VAL A 176 -0.26 9.70 -1.42
CA VAL A 176 0.96 8.95 -1.70
C VAL A 176 1.78 9.67 -2.76
N PHE A 177 3.06 9.94 -2.46
CA PHE A 177 4.05 10.44 -3.40
C PHE A 177 5.14 9.38 -3.65
N THR A 178 5.64 9.28 -4.88
CA THR A 178 6.75 8.39 -5.25
C THR A 178 7.76 9.10 -6.17
N ASN A 179 9.03 8.73 -6.06
CA ASN A 179 10.10 9.13 -6.98
C ASN A 179 10.08 8.36 -8.32
N GLN A 180 8.95 7.75 -8.68
CA GLN A 180 8.76 6.94 -9.88
C GLN A 180 7.71 7.55 -10.79
N ASP A 181 7.92 7.55 -12.09
CA ASP A 181 7.07 8.25 -13.06
C ASP A 181 5.65 7.65 -13.18
N GLN A 182 5.40 6.49 -12.57
CA GLN A 182 4.18 5.69 -12.73
C GLN A 182 3.20 5.91 -11.57
N SER A 183 2.14 6.69 -11.79
CA SER A 183 1.06 6.91 -10.81
C SER A 183 0.41 5.63 -10.30
N LEU A 184 0.42 4.55 -11.10
CA LEU A 184 -0.03 3.22 -10.68
C LEU A 184 0.70 2.69 -9.43
N LYS A 185 1.97 3.06 -9.21
CA LYS A 185 2.70 2.68 -7.99
C LYS A 185 2.15 3.38 -6.75
N ALA A 186 1.87 4.68 -6.86
CA ALA A 186 1.22 5.44 -5.79
C ALA A 186 -0.21 4.95 -5.54
N GLN A 187 -0.96 4.61 -6.60
CA GLN A 187 -2.30 4.02 -6.52
C GLN A 187 -2.30 2.68 -5.76
N LEU A 188 -1.45 1.72 -6.14
CA LEU A 188 -1.37 0.42 -5.47
C LEU A 188 -0.98 0.53 -3.99
N VAL A 189 -0.12 1.50 -3.65
CA VAL A 189 0.19 1.84 -2.26
C VAL A 189 -1.05 2.40 -1.55
N ALA A 190 -1.75 3.38 -2.12
CA ALA A 190 -2.94 3.98 -1.51
C ALA A 190 -4.04 2.94 -1.26
N GLU A 191 -4.36 2.10 -2.25
CA GLU A 191 -5.32 0.99 -2.14
C GLU A 191 -4.91 -0.01 -1.03
N THR A 192 -3.61 -0.32 -0.91
CA THR A 192 -3.09 -1.22 0.14
C THR A 192 -3.17 -0.59 1.52
N VAL A 193 -2.90 0.72 1.64
CA VAL A 193 -3.00 1.47 2.90
C VAL A 193 -4.45 1.57 3.38
N ILE A 194 -5.38 1.92 2.48
CA ILE A 194 -6.83 1.95 2.74
C ILE A 194 -7.32 0.56 3.18
N GLY A 195 -6.89 -0.50 2.46
CA GLY A 195 -7.26 -1.88 2.79
C GLY A 195 -6.71 -2.39 4.13
N ASN A 196 -5.46 -2.05 4.47
CA ASN A 196 -4.82 -2.48 5.71
C ASN A 196 -5.32 -1.73 6.95
N LEU A 197 -5.71 -0.46 6.79
CA LEU A 197 -6.28 0.37 7.86
C LEU A 197 -7.81 0.20 7.99
N GLY A 198 -8.47 -0.31 6.95
CA GLY A 198 -9.92 -0.54 6.92
C GLY A 198 -10.75 0.72 6.72
N LEU A 199 -10.23 1.70 5.97
CA LEU A 199 -10.78 3.06 5.83
C LEU A 199 -12.01 3.11 4.91
#